data_AF-A0A7Y3RN93-F1
#
_entry.id   AF-A0A7Y3RN93-F1
#
_cell.length_a   1.000
_cell.length_b   1.000
_cell.length_c   1.000
_cell.angle_alpha   90.00
_cell.angle_beta   90.00
_cell.angle_gamma   90.00
#
_symmetry.space_group_name_H-M   'P 1'
#
loop_
_entity.id
_entity.type
_entity.pdbx_description
1 polymer ?
#
loop_
_entity_poly.entity_id
_entity_poly.type
_entity_poly.pdbx_seq_one_letter_code
_entity_poly.pdbx_strand_id
1 'polypeptide(L)'
;MTDSPEMPASPIPVGVAKAIALGLGLLLLGGTAVLITLLVTRPAVTQQSDISAIELQVGEKVSHVSHSDGKALFLIEGPEGEQRVLLLNLATGARTEIPVLAALTDM
;
A
#
# COMPACT_ATOMS: atom_id res chain seq x y z
N MET A 1 32.59 -29.07 56.92
CA MET A 1 31.20 -29.38 56.52
C MET A 1 30.35 -28.19 56.93
N THR A 2 30.09 -27.27 56.01
CA THR A 2 29.17 -26.14 56.22
C THR A 2 27.86 -26.50 55.55
N ASP A 3 26.91 -27.00 56.33
CA ASP A 3 25.54 -27.20 55.88
C ASP A 3 24.91 -25.81 55.69
N SER A 4 24.63 -25.47 54.44
CA SER A 4 23.95 -24.23 54.07
C SER A 4 22.45 -24.49 54.19
N PRO A 5 21.68 -23.69 54.96
CA PRO A 5 20.24 -23.93 55.10
C PRO A 5 19.55 -23.69 53.75
N GLU A 6 19.07 -24.76 53.12
CA GLU A 6 18.12 -24.70 52.03
C GLU A 6 16.85 -24.01 52.53
N MET A 7 16.60 -22.78 52.04
CA MET A 7 15.33 -22.11 52.29
C MET A 7 14.22 -22.86 51.54
N PRO A 8 13.15 -23.32 52.21
CA PRO A 8 12.02 -23.91 51.52
C PRO A 8 11.37 -22.85 50.63
N ALA A 9 11.29 -23.11 49.34
CA ALA A 9 10.52 -22.30 48.41
C ALA A 9 9.06 -22.30 48.89
N SER A 10 8.60 -21.17 49.41
CA SER A 10 7.25 -21.04 49.93
C SER A 10 6.25 -21.24 48.77
N PRO A 11 5.34 -22.22 48.84
CA PRO A 11 4.43 -22.51 47.74
C PRO A 11 3.52 -21.32 47.48
N ILE A 12 3.49 -20.86 46.23
CA ILE A 12 2.60 -19.77 45.81
C ILE A 12 1.16 -20.22 46.10
N PRO A 13 0.38 -19.46 46.89
CA PRO A 13 -0.99 -19.84 47.21
C PRO A 13 -1.79 -19.97 45.91
N VAL A 14 -2.57 -21.05 45.80
CA VAL A 14 -3.30 -21.44 44.58
C VAL A 14 -4.17 -20.30 44.01
N GLY A 15 -4.70 -19.43 44.87
CA GLY A 15 -5.43 -18.22 44.46
C GLY A 15 -4.58 -17.21 43.68
N VAL A 16 -3.32 -17.01 44.09
CA VAL A 16 -2.37 -16.11 43.41
C VAL A 16 -1.94 -16.69 42.07
N ALA A 17 -1.68 -17.99 41.99
CA ALA A 17 -1.37 -18.67 40.73
C ALA A 17 -2.51 -18.54 39.70
N LYS A 18 -3.77 -18.67 40.13
CA LYS A 18 -4.94 -18.45 39.27
C LYS A 18 -5.07 -17.00 38.80
N ALA A 19 -4.84 -16.03 39.68
CA ALA A 19 -4.88 -14.61 39.32
C ALA A 19 -3.82 -14.25 38.28
N ILE A 20 -2.59 -14.77 38.43
CA ILE A 20 -1.51 -14.59 37.45
C ILE A 20 -1.88 -15.23 36.10
N ALA A 21 -2.40 -16.46 36.12
CA ALA A 21 -2.81 -17.15 34.89
C ALA A 21 -3.92 -16.39 34.13
N LEU A 22 -4.91 -15.86 34.85
CA LEU A 22 -5.98 -15.05 34.25
C LEU A 22 -5.45 -13.72 33.70
N GLY A 23 -4.53 -13.05 34.43
CA GLY A 23 -3.89 -11.82 33.98
C GLY A 23 -3.05 -12.01 32.71
N LEU A 24 -2.24 -13.06 32.67
CA LEU A 24 -1.45 -13.42 31.48
C LEU A 24 -2.34 -13.84 30.31
N GLY A 25 -3.43 -14.56 30.59
CA GLY A 25 -4.43 -14.92 29.58
C GLY A 25 -5.08 -13.69 28.94
N LEU A 26 -5.51 -12.72 29.75
CA LEU A 26 -6.08 -11.46 29.26
C LEU A 26 -5.06 -10.61 28.50
N LEU A 27 -3.81 -10.58 28.96
CA LEU A 27 -2.72 -9.88 28.26
C LEU A 27 -2.48 -10.48 26.87
N LEU A 28 -2.41 -11.81 26.76
CA LEU A 28 -2.25 -12.50 25.49
C LEU A 28 -3.44 -12.26 24.57
N LEU A 29 -4.66 -12.31 25.09
CA LEU A 29 -5.88 -12.10 24.30
C LEU A 29 -5.94 -10.65 23.77
N GLY A 30 -5.65 -9.68 24.63
CA GLY A 30 -5.60 -8.26 24.25
C GLY A 30 -4.49 -7.96 23.24
N GLY A 31 -3.28 -8.49 23.48
CA GLY A 31 -2.15 -8.33 22.55
C GLY A 31 -2.43 -8.96 21.18
N THR A 32 -3.08 -10.12 21.14
CA THR A 32 -3.48 -10.79 19.89
C THR A 32 -4.54 -9.98 19.15
N ALA A 33 -5.53 -9.42 19.85
CA ALA A 33 -6.54 -8.57 19.23
C ALA A 33 -5.94 -7.32 18.57
N VAL A 34 -4.98 -6.66 19.24
CA VAL A 34 -4.25 -5.52 18.66
C VAL A 34 -3.46 -5.93 17.43
N LEU A 35 -2.75 -7.06 17.48
CA LEU A 35 -2.00 -7.59 16.33
C LEU A 35 -2.92 -7.91 15.14
N ILE A 36 -4.04 -8.59 15.37
CA ILE A 36 -5.04 -8.87 14.32
C ILE A 36 -5.56 -7.56 13.74
N THR A 37 -5.86 -6.59 14.60
CA THR A 37 -6.34 -5.27 14.16
C THR A 37 -5.30 -4.59 13.27
N LEU A 38 -4.03 -4.57 13.65
CA LEU A 38 -2.96 -4.01 12.82
C LEU A 38 -2.73 -4.79 11.51
N LEU A 39 -2.98 -6.11 11.52
CA LEU A 39 -2.87 -6.95 10.32
C LEU A 39 -4.01 -6.69 9.33
N VAL A 40 -5.24 -6.53 9.84
CA VAL A 40 -6.43 -6.24 9.03
C VAL A 40 -6.42 -4.79 8.56
N THR A 41 -6.03 -3.88 9.44
CA THR A 41 -5.96 -2.43 9.18
C THR A 41 -4.61 -2.02 8.62
N ARG A 42 -3.88 -2.94 7.96
CA ARG A 42 -2.60 -2.64 7.33
C ARG A 42 -2.77 -1.30 6.59
N PRO A 43 -2.09 -0.23 7.04
CA PRO A 43 -2.16 1.02 6.32
C PRO A 43 -1.69 0.66 4.92
N ALA A 44 -2.54 0.95 3.93
CA ALA A 44 -2.14 0.83 2.54
C ALA A 44 -0.84 1.62 2.45
N VAL A 45 0.28 0.93 2.31
CA VAL A 45 1.53 1.55 1.94
C VAL A 45 1.24 2.06 0.55
N THR A 46 0.76 3.29 0.47
CA THR A 46 0.73 4.06 -0.76
C THR A 46 2.20 4.20 -1.11
N GLN A 47 2.72 3.21 -1.84
CA GLN A 47 3.87 3.42 -2.69
C GLN A 47 3.45 4.61 -3.52
N GLN A 48 3.95 5.78 -3.14
CA GLN A 48 3.96 6.94 -3.99
C GLN A 48 4.94 6.56 -5.08
N SER A 49 4.45 5.79 -6.05
CA SER A 49 5.14 5.55 -7.28
C SER A 49 5.45 6.94 -7.81
N ASP A 50 6.73 7.25 -7.95
CA ASP A 50 7.20 8.44 -8.62
C ASP A 50 6.72 8.31 -10.08
N ILE A 51 5.47 8.72 -10.33
CA ILE A 51 4.89 8.72 -11.66
C ILE A 51 5.67 9.81 -12.38
N SER A 52 6.62 9.41 -13.22
CA SER A 52 7.44 10.32 -14.02
C SER A 52 6.52 11.35 -14.67
N ALA A 53 6.84 12.63 -14.48
CA ALA A 53 6.05 13.73 -15.01
C ALA A 53 5.84 13.55 -16.52
N ILE A 54 4.61 13.72 -16.97
CA ILE A 54 4.28 13.67 -18.39
C ILE A 54 4.83 14.95 -19.03
N GLU A 55 5.85 14.81 -19.87
CA GLU A 55 6.44 15.92 -20.61
C GLU A 55 5.51 16.30 -21.78
N LEU A 56 4.98 17.52 -21.70
CA LEU A 56 4.20 18.16 -22.76
C LEU A 56 5.11 19.15 -23.50
N GLN A 57 5.04 19.13 -24.83
CA GLN A 57 5.72 20.11 -25.65
C GLN A 57 4.98 21.46 -25.62
N VAL A 58 5.69 22.53 -25.97
CA VAL A 58 5.10 23.88 -26.00
C VAL A 58 3.96 23.93 -27.03
N GLY A 59 2.76 24.26 -26.58
CA GLY A 59 1.55 24.29 -27.40
C GLY A 59 0.73 22.99 -27.38
N GLU A 60 1.24 21.92 -26.75
CA GLU A 60 0.42 20.75 -26.45
C GLU A 60 -0.51 21.02 -25.25
N LYS A 61 -1.71 20.47 -25.31
CA LYS A 61 -2.66 20.46 -24.21
C LYS A 61 -3.24 19.06 -24.02
N VAL A 62 -3.50 18.70 -22.78
CA VAL A 62 -4.27 17.49 -22.47
C VAL A 62 -5.75 17.83 -22.63
N SER A 63 -6.41 17.22 -23.62
CA SER A 63 -7.84 17.45 -23.87
C SER A 63 -8.73 16.44 -23.17
N HIS A 64 -8.23 15.23 -22.94
CA HIS A 64 -8.98 14.18 -22.25
C HIS A 64 -8.08 13.31 -21.38
N VAL A 65 -8.61 12.92 -20.22
CA VAL A 65 -7.98 11.97 -19.30
C VAL A 65 -9.00 10.91 -18.92
N SER A 66 -8.66 9.66 -19.14
CA SER A 66 -9.43 8.50 -18.69
C SER A 66 -8.53 7.57 -17.88
N HIS A 67 -9.08 6.91 -16.87
CA HIS A 67 -8.34 5.91 -16.10
C HIS A 67 -9.22 4.69 -15.88
N SER A 68 -8.62 3.51 -16.04
CA SER A 68 -9.28 2.22 -15.82
C SER A 68 -8.23 1.16 -15.50
N ASP A 69 -8.54 0.31 -14.52
CA ASP A 69 -7.76 -0.89 -14.19
C ASP A 69 -6.24 -0.67 -14.08
N GLY A 70 -5.83 0.34 -13.31
CA GLY A 70 -4.42 0.66 -13.09
C GLY A 70 -3.70 1.24 -14.31
N LYS A 71 -4.43 1.66 -15.34
CA LYS A 71 -3.91 2.41 -16.48
C LYS A 71 -4.58 3.78 -16.56
N ALA A 72 -3.82 4.78 -16.98
CA ALA A 72 -4.32 6.09 -17.35
C ALA A 72 -4.06 6.32 -18.84
N LEU A 73 -4.99 7.00 -19.49
CA LEU A 73 -4.94 7.35 -20.90
C LEU A 73 -5.12 8.86 -21.00
N PHE A 74 -4.17 9.51 -21.67
CA PHE A 74 -4.15 10.95 -21.90
C PHE A 74 -4.26 11.19 -23.41
N LEU A 75 -5.26 11.97 -23.81
CA LEU A 75 -5.34 12.51 -25.16
C LEU A 75 -4.65 13.87 -25.15
N ILE A 76 -3.59 13.99 -25.95
CA ILE A 76 -2.78 15.19 -26.07
C ILE A 76 -3.02 15.78 -27.46
N GLU A 77 -3.47 17.03 -27.50
CA GLU A 77 -3.69 17.83 -28.70
C GLU A 77 -2.52 18.80 -28.87
N GLY A 78 -1.83 18.71 -30.00
CA GLY A 78 -0.75 19.61 -30.41
C GLY A 78 -1.25 20.90 -31.06
N PRO A 79 -0.34 21.88 -31.25
CA PRO A 79 -0.69 23.21 -31.75
C PRO A 79 -1.21 23.23 -33.21
N GLU A 80 -0.85 22.22 -34.01
CA GLU A 80 -1.27 22.10 -35.42
C GLU A 80 -2.41 21.09 -35.64
N GLY A 81 -3.15 20.74 -34.57
CA GLY A 81 -4.24 19.77 -34.64
C GLY A 81 -3.77 18.30 -34.64
N GLU A 82 -2.47 18.07 -34.47
CA GLU A 82 -1.92 16.75 -34.20
C GLU A 82 -2.51 16.17 -32.90
N GLN A 83 -2.84 14.89 -32.91
CA GLN A 83 -3.32 14.19 -31.72
C GLN A 83 -2.40 13.02 -31.43
N ARG A 84 -2.10 12.82 -30.14
CA ARG A 84 -1.43 11.61 -29.66
C ARG A 84 -2.10 11.10 -28.41
N VAL A 85 -2.12 9.78 -28.27
CA VAL A 85 -2.61 9.10 -27.08
C VAL A 85 -1.42 8.59 -26.28
N LEU A 86 -1.33 9.00 -25.03
CA LEU A 86 -0.36 8.48 -24.08
C LEU A 86 -1.06 7.51 -23.13
N LEU A 87 -0.68 6.24 -23.16
CA LEU A 87 -1.06 5.26 -22.15
C LEU A 87 0.02 5.17 -21.08
N LEU A 88 -0.39 5.32 -19.83
CA LEU A 88 0.45 5.21 -18.64
C LEU A 88 -0.04 4.02 -17.81
N ASN A 89 0.85 3.08 -17.53
CA ASN A 89 0.61 2.04 -16.54
C ASN A 89 0.95 2.61 -15.15
N LEU A 90 -0.05 2.76 -14.28
CA LEU A 90 0.08 3.39 -12.95
C LEU A 90 0.87 2.51 -11.97
N ALA A 91 0.90 1.19 -12.18
CA ALA A 91 1.64 0.27 -11.31
C ALA A 91 3.15 0.26 -11.62
N THR A 92 3.53 0.47 -12.88
CA THR A 92 4.93 0.33 -13.34
C THR A 92 5.55 1.65 -13.82
N GLY A 93 4.76 2.70 -14.03
CA GLY A 93 5.19 3.92 -14.69
C GLY A 93 5.47 3.77 -16.19
N ALA A 94 5.25 2.58 -16.77
CA ALA A 94 5.51 2.34 -18.19
C ALA A 94 4.58 3.20 -19.06
N ARG A 95 5.17 3.88 -20.05
CA ARG A 95 4.47 4.76 -20.98
C ARG A 95 4.48 4.19 -22.40
N THR A 96 3.36 4.30 -23.09
CA THR A 96 3.22 3.97 -24.51
C THR A 96 2.58 5.14 -25.22
N GLU A 97 3.28 5.67 -26.21
CA GLU A 97 2.79 6.77 -27.04
C GLU A 97 2.28 6.21 -28.36
N ILE A 98 1.03 6.53 -28.69
CA ILE A 98 0.39 6.14 -29.94
C ILE A 98 0.11 7.44 -30.70
N PRO A 99 0.83 7.72 -31.80
CA PRO A 99 0.50 8.83 -32.66
C PRO A 99 -0.87 8.57 -33.29
N VAL A 100 -1.80 9.52 -33.18
CA VAL A 100 -3.07 9.46 -33.90
C VAL A 100 -2.83 10.02 -35.30
N LEU A 101 -1.97 9.32 -36.07
CA LEU A 101 -1.81 9.61 -37.49
C LEU A 101 -3.05 9.06 -38.20
N ALA A 102 -4.02 9.93 -38.47
CA ALA A 102 -5.09 9.71 -39.44
C ALA A 102 -5.76 8.31 -39.39
N ALA A 103 -6.22 7.85 -38.23
CA ALA A 103 -7.05 6.64 -38.14
C ALA A 103 -8.46 6.82 -38.77
N LEU A 104 -8.70 7.89 -39.54
CA LEU A 104 -9.98 8.25 -40.15
C LEU A 104 -9.85 8.71 -41.62
N THR A 105 -8.79 8.32 -42.35
CA THR A 105 -8.67 8.60 -43.80
C THR A 105 -8.93 7.36 -44.67
N ASP A 106 -9.83 6.47 -44.24
CA ASP A 106 -10.35 5.42 -45.13
C ASP A 106 -11.75 4.92 -44.71
N MET A 107 -12.69 5.84 -44.50
CA MET A 107 -14.14 5.55 -44.50
C MET A 107 -14.89 6.48 -45.43
#